data_AF-A0AAE3JJA3-F1
#
_entry.id   AF-A0AAE3JJA3-F1
#
_cell.length_a   1.000
_cell.length_b   1.000
_cell.length_c   1.000
_cell.angle_alpha   90.00
_cell.angle_beta   90.00
_cell.angle_gamma   90.00
#
_symmetry.space_group_name_H-M   'P 1'
#
loop_
_entity.id
_entity.type
_entity.pdbx_description
1 polymer ?
#
loop_
_entity_poly.entity_id
_entity_poly.type
_entity_poly.pdbx_seq_one_letter_code
_entity_poly.pdbx_strand_id
1 'polypeptide(L)'
;MGHSLDAHTFPELLGKRYDSTFLQTAGGVLIFLAMPLYAGSVIIGGVQFVSQTLHIPYEVALLFFVAVGALYVKRASRAAAVACFISGVSVSLFWLLFIHAKEAVPLGLCKALFGVPSLFPALANVDAIIIALPVSACVYAATTFFTPPVDEKIVEKAFHGIENA
;
A
#
# COMPACT_ATOMS: atom_id res chain seq x y z
N MET A 1 -9.57 -5.95 21.34
CA MET A 1 -9.53 -7.36 20.90
C MET A 1 -8.11 -7.82 20.59
N GLY A 2 -7.37 -7.24 19.62
CA GLY A 2 -5.97 -7.63 19.38
C GLY A 2 -5.04 -7.33 20.58
N HIS A 3 -5.13 -6.13 21.14
CA HIS A 3 -4.35 -5.72 22.32
C HIS A 3 -4.68 -6.51 23.60
N SER A 4 -5.92 -7.00 23.74
CA SER A 4 -6.34 -7.82 24.89
C SER A 4 -5.87 -9.27 24.80
N LEU A 5 -5.54 -9.75 23.59
CA LEU A 5 -4.98 -11.08 23.32
C LEU A 5 -3.46 -11.02 23.11
N ASP A 6 -2.83 -9.85 23.29
CA ASP A 6 -1.43 -9.59 22.99
C ASP A 6 -0.99 -10.14 21.61
N ALA A 7 -1.87 -10.05 20.61
CA ALA A 7 -1.59 -10.54 19.27
C ALA A 7 -0.92 -9.43 18.44
N HIS A 8 0.23 -9.74 17.83
CA HIS A 8 1.00 -8.79 17.03
C HIS A 8 0.78 -8.95 15.52
N THR A 9 0.38 -10.14 15.08
CA THR A 9 0.09 -10.43 13.67
C THR A 9 -1.33 -11.01 13.48
N PHE A 10 -1.84 -10.95 12.25
CA PHE A 10 -3.17 -11.48 11.94
C PHE A 10 -3.31 -13.00 12.16
N PRO A 11 -2.37 -13.87 11.73
CA PRO A 11 -2.43 -15.30 12.03
C PRO A 11 -2.41 -15.60 13.53
N GLU A 12 -1.62 -14.85 14.29
CA GLU A 12 -1.55 -14.96 15.75
C GLU A 12 -2.86 -14.54 16.42
N LEU A 13 -3.52 -13.49 15.90
CA LEU A 13 -4.84 -13.08 16.40
C LEU A 13 -5.89 -14.18 16.19
N LEU A 14 -5.86 -14.86 15.04
CA LEU A 14 -6.75 -16.01 14.79
C LEU A 14 -6.40 -17.20 15.70
N GLY A 15 -5.11 -17.51 15.84
CA GLY A 15 -4.63 -18.58 16.74
C GLY A 15 -5.09 -18.36 18.17
N LYS A 16 -4.83 -17.17 18.74
CA LYS A 16 -5.19 -16.83 20.13
C LYS A 16 -6.69 -16.66 20.35
N ARG A 17 -7.46 -16.26 19.33
CA ARG A 17 -8.92 -16.16 19.43
C ARG A 17 -9.61 -17.52 19.48
N TYR A 18 -9.09 -18.50 18.74
CA TYR A 18 -9.68 -19.83 18.60
C TYR A 18 -8.90 -20.93 19.37
N ASP A 19 -7.87 -20.53 20.14
CA ASP A 19 -6.96 -21.42 20.87
C ASP A 19 -6.42 -22.59 20.01
N SER A 20 -6.09 -22.29 18.74
CA SER A 20 -5.74 -23.30 17.73
C SER A 20 -4.45 -22.97 17.01
N THR A 21 -3.43 -23.81 17.24
CA THR A 21 -2.13 -23.75 16.55
C THR A 21 -2.24 -24.07 15.06
N PHE A 22 -3.20 -24.92 14.67
CA PHE A 22 -3.47 -25.19 13.26
C PHE A 22 -3.89 -23.93 12.50
N LEU A 23 -4.79 -23.12 13.06
CA LEU A 23 -5.30 -21.93 12.40
C LEU A 23 -4.23 -20.84 12.26
N GLN A 24 -3.36 -20.71 13.28
CA GLN A 24 -2.20 -19.83 13.22
C GLN A 24 -1.21 -20.26 12.14
N THR A 25 -0.83 -21.54 12.10
CA THR A 25 0.12 -22.07 11.11
C THR A 25 -0.45 -22.01 9.69
N ALA A 26 -1.71 -22.39 9.49
CA ALA A 26 -2.37 -22.29 8.20
C ALA A 26 -2.43 -20.85 7.69
N GLY A 27 -2.78 -19.89 8.56
CA GLY A 27 -2.79 -18.46 8.22
C GLY A 27 -1.39 -17.92 7.92
N GLY A 28 -0.37 -18.34 8.69
CA GLY A 28 1.02 -17.97 8.47
C GLY A 28 1.56 -18.48 7.13
N VAL A 29 1.34 -19.76 6.81
CA VAL A 29 1.75 -20.38 5.54
C VAL A 29 1.03 -19.73 4.36
N LEU A 30 -0.26 -19.43 4.49
CA LEU A 30 -1.03 -18.73 3.46
C LEU A 30 -0.43 -17.36 3.14
N ILE A 31 -0.14 -16.54 4.17
CA ILE A 31 0.48 -15.22 3.97
C ILE A 31 1.89 -15.38 3.39
N PHE A 32 2.67 -16.34 3.89
CA PHE A 32 4.03 -16.59 3.41
C PHE A 32 4.08 -16.95 1.93
N LEU A 33 3.13 -17.74 1.42
CA LEU A 33 3.04 -18.08 0.00
C LEU A 33 2.42 -16.94 -0.82
N ALA A 34 1.36 -16.30 -0.30
CA ALA A 34 0.63 -15.28 -1.03
C ALA A 34 1.44 -13.98 -1.20
N MET A 35 2.25 -13.58 -0.21
CA MET A 35 2.98 -12.31 -0.25
C MET A 35 4.02 -12.23 -1.39
N PRO A 36 4.93 -13.20 -1.58
CA PRO A 36 5.87 -13.20 -2.70
C PRO A 36 5.17 -13.30 -4.07
N LEU A 37 4.12 -14.11 -4.17
CA LEU A 37 3.33 -14.23 -5.40
C LEU A 37 2.65 -12.91 -5.75
N TYR A 38 2.04 -12.25 -4.77
CA TYR A 38 1.45 -10.93 -4.93
C TYR A 38 2.50 -9.90 -5.36
N ALA A 39 3.60 -9.77 -4.61
CA ALA A 39 4.68 -8.83 -4.94
C ALA A 39 5.25 -9.07 -6.35
N GLY A 40 5.46 -10.33 -6.73
CA GLY A 40 5.90 -10.72 -8.06
C GLY A 40 4.93 -10.28 -9.15
N SER A 41 3.62 -10.53 -8.99
CA SER A 41 2.62 -10.11 -9.97
C SER A 41 2.54 -8.59 -10.15
N VAL A 42 2.68 -7.81 -9.07
CA VAL A 42 2.72 -6.34 -9.12
C VAL A 42 3.96 -5.85 -9.86
N ILE A 43 5.14 -6.43 -9.58
CA ILE A 43 6.38 -6.08 -10.30
C ILE A 43 6.24 -6.39 -11.78
N ILE A 44 5.75 -7.58 -12.16
CA ILE A 44 5.55 -7.96 -13.57
C ILE A 44 4.61 -6.97 -14.26
N GLY A 45 3.51 -6.59 -13.62
CA GLY A 45 2.58 -5.58 -14.15
C GLY A 45 3.24 -4.22 -14.40
N GLY A 46 4.01 -3.73 -13.42
CA GLY A 46 4.75 -2.47 -13.56
C GLY A 46 5.83 -2.51 -14.64
N VAL A 47 6.58 -3.60 -14.72
CA VAL A 47 7.62 -3.80 -15.74
C VAL A 47 7.01 -3.86 -17.14
N GLN A 48 5.91 -4.59 -17.33
CA GLN A 48 5.22 -4.63 -18.62
C GLN A 48 4.72 -3.25 -19.04
N PHE A 49 4.10 -2.51 -18.12
CA PHE A 49 3.62 -1.15 -18.40
C PHE A 49 4.75 -0.24 -18.89
N VAL A 50 5.90 -0.25 -18.19
CA VAL A 50 7.05 0.59 -18.57
C VAL A 50 7.70 0.11 -19.86
N SER A 51 7.85 -1.20 -20.05
CA SER A 51 8.43 -1.77 -21.28
C SER A 51 7.60 -1.39 -22.51
N GLN A 52 6.27 -1.47 -22.43
CA GLN A 52 5.37 -1.08 -23.52
C GLN A 52 5.34 0.43 -23.77
N THR A 53 5.43 1.24 -22.71
CA THR A 53 5.35 2.70 -22.83
C THR A 53 6.67 3.30 -23.33
N LEU A 54 7.80 2.87 -22.77
CA LEU A 54 9.14 3.44 -23.05
C LEU A 54 9.92 2.65 -24.12
N HIS A 55 9.38 1.53 -24.61
CA HIS A 55 10.03 0.64 -25.60
C HIS A 55 11.42 0.13 -25.15
N ILE A 56 11.58 -0.11 -23.84
CA ILE A 56 12.81 -0.65 -23.24
C ILE A 56 12.65 -2.17 -23.06
N PRO A 57 13.72 -2.97 -23.23
CA PRO A 57 13.69 -4.41 -22.95
C PRO A 57 13.21 -4.73 -21.54
N TYR A 58 12.41 -5.80 -21.43
CA TYR A 58 11.75 -6.23 -20.19
C TYR A 58 12.75 -6.45 -19.05
N GLU A 59 13.91 -7.03 -19.34
CA GLU A 59 14.95 -7.38 -18.38
C GLU A 59 15.55 -6.12 -17.73
N VAL A 60 15.73 -5.06 -18.50
CA VAL A 60 16.26 -3.78 -18.01
C VAL A 60 15.23 -3.08 -17.14
N ALA A 61 13.96 -3.07 -17.57
CA ALA A 61 12.87 -2.51 -16.78
C ALA A 61 12.67 -3.30 -15.46
N LEU A 62 12.80 -4.62 -15.50
CA LEU A 62 12.74 -5.49 -14.32
C LEU A 62 13.87 -5.19 -13.35
N LEU A 63 15.11 -5.11 -13.84
CA LEU A 63 16.27 -4.80 -13.00
C LEU A 63 16.13 -3.42 -12.36
N PHE A 64 15.64 -2.43 -13.12
CA PHE A 64 15.35 -1.10 -12.60
C PHE A 64 14.32 -1.13 -11.46
N PHE A 65 13.17 -1.78 -11.64
CA PHE A 65 12.14 -1.85 -10.59
C PHE A 65 12.62 -2.58 -9.33
N VAL A 66 13.35 -3.68 -9.50
CA VAL A 66 13.93 -4.44 -8.38
C VAL A 66 14.98 -3.61 -7.64
N ALA A 67 15.85 -2.89 -8.37
CA ALA A 67 16.86 -2.02 -7.77
C ALA A 67 16.23 -0.85 -6.98
N VAL A 68 15.20 -0.22 -7.55
CA VAL A 68 14.44 0.83 -6.85
C VAL A 68 13.76 0.26 -5.61
N GLY A 69 13.10 -0.89 -5.72
CA GLY A 69 12.46 -1.56 -4.58
C GLY A 69 13.45 -1.91 -3.46
N ALA A 70 14.63 -2.43 -3.81
CA ALA A 70 15.67 -2.78 -2.83
C ALA A 70 16.20 -1.55 -2.08
N LEU A 71 16.41 -0.43 -2.77
CA LEU A 71 16.79 0.84 -2.15
C LEU A 71 15.69 1.38 -1.24
N TYR A 72 14.43 1.25 -1.67
CA TYR A 72 13.26 1.73 -0.94
C TYR A 72 13.09 1.01 0.41
N VAL A 73 13.27 -0.31 0.45
CA VAL A 73 13.15 -1.11 1.69
C VAL A 73 14.22 -0.74 2.72
N LYS A 74 15.47 -0.53 2.28
CA LYS A 74 16.59 -0.26 3.19
C LYS A 74 16.42 1.04 3.98
N ARG A 75 15.71 2.02 3.42
CA ARG A 75 15.55 3.36 3.98
C ARG A 75 14.14 3.62 4.52
N ALA A 76 13.32 2.58 4.66
CA ALA A 76 11.94 2.74 5.07
C ALA A 76 11.83 3.36 6.47
N SER A 77 10.98 4.37 6.60
CA SER A 77 10.66 5.01 7.89
C SER A 77 9.18 4.87 8.22
N ARG A 78 8.86 4.79 9.52
CA ARG A 78 7.46 4.75 10.00
C ARG A 78 6.70 6.01 9.64
N ALA A 79 7.35 7.17 9.77
CA ALA A 79 6.76 8.46 9.46
C ALA A 79 6.41 8.57 7.97
N ALA A 80 7.31 8.10 7.09
CA ALA A 80 7.04 8.07 5.65
C ALA A 80 5.89 7.13 5.28
N ALA A 81 5.84 5.95 5.90
CA ALA A 81 4.75 4.99 5.68
C ALA A 81 3.38 5.55 6.10
N VAL A 82 3.29 6.23 7.24
CA VAL A 82 2.05 6.85 7.69
C VAL A 82 1.68 8.04 6.80
N ALA A 83 2.65 8.89 6.46
CA ALA A 83 2.42 10.06 5.61
C ALA A 83 1.94 9.68 4.21
N CYS A 84 2.57 8.67 3.58
CA CYS A 84 2.16 8.19 2.26
C CYS A 84 0.76 7.57 2.30
N PHE A 85 0.44 6.81 3.34
CA PHE A 85 -0.89 6.22 3.52
C PHE A 85 -1.97 7.29 3.68
N ILE A 86 -1.76 8.27 4.57
CA ILE A 86 -2.70 9.38 4.77
C ILE A 86 -2.88 10.15 3.45
N SER A 87 -1.78 10.52 2.78
CA SER A 87 -1.86 11.26 1.52
C SER A 87 -2.60 10.48 0.43
N GLY A 88 -2.35 9.17 0.30
CA GLY A 88 -3.03 8.32 -0.68
C GLY A 88 -4.52 8.19 -0.38
N VAL A 89 -4.89 7.95 0.87
CA VAL A 89 -6.31 7.89 1.29
C VAL A 89 -7.00 9.23 1.07
N SER A 90 -6.38 10.34 1.45
CA SER A 90 -6.96 11.67 1.27
C SER A 90 -7.16 12.02 -0.21
N VAL A 91 -6.17 11.75 -1.06
CA VAL A 91 -6.27 11.99 -2.51
C VAL A 91 -7.33 11.10 -3.13
N SER A 92 -7.34 9.80 -2.80
CA SER A 92 -8.34 8.87 -3.32
C SER A 92 -9.75 9.26 -2.89
N LEU A 93 -9.97 9.55 -1.61
CA LEU A 93 -11.29 9.98 -1.12
C LEU A 93 -11.73 11.26 -1.82
N PHE A 94 -10.87 12.27 -1.91
CA PHE A 94 -11.22 13.50 -2.61
C PHE A 94 -11.58 13.24 -4.08
N TRP A 95 -10.79 12.42 -4.76
CA TRP A 95 -11.01 12.10 -6.17
C TRP A 95 -12.33 11.35 -6.39
N LEU A 96 -12.64 10.36 -5.56
CA LEU A 96 -13.88 9.57 -5.67
C LEU A 96 -15.13 10.38 -5.30
N LEU A 97 -15.04 11.23 -4.28
CA LEU A 97 -16.18 12.03 -3.80
C LEU A 97 -16.56 13.17 -4.76
N PHE A 98 -15.58 13.77 -5.44
CA PHE A 98 -15.77 15.03 -6.16
C PHE A 98 -15.47 14.98 -7.67
N ILE A 99 -14.63 14.05 -8.13
CA ILE A 99 -14.14 14.01 -9.51
C ILE A 99 -14.68 12.80 -10.27
N HIS A 100 -14.54 11.59 -9.73
CA HIS A 100 -14.90 10.35 -10.42
C HIS A 100 -16.42 10.21 -10.55
N ALA A 101 -16.99 10.52 -11.71
CA ALA A 101 -18.44 10.66 -11.89
C ALA A 101 -19.22 9.37 -11.57
N LYS A 102 -18.62 8.20 -11.81
CA LYS A 102 -19.27 6.91 -11.50
C LYS A 102 -19.58 6.74 -10.02
N GLU A 103 -18.84 7.41 -9.14
CA GLU A 103 -19.03 7.34 -7.68
C GLU A 103 -19.61 8.64 -7.12
N ALA A 104 -19.12 9.80 -7.58
CA ALA A 104 -19.57 11.11 -7.13
C ALA A 104 -21.05 11.40 -7.44
N VAL A 105 -21.56 10.94 -8.60
CA VAL A 105 -22.96 11.19 -9.01
C VAL A 105 -23.95 10.40 -8.14
N PRO A 106 -23.77 9.08 -7.90
CA PRO A 106 -24.59 8.35 -6.93
C PRO A 106 -24.48 8.87 -5.50
N LEU A 107 -23.28 9.31 -5.08
CA LEU A 107 -23.05 9.84 -3.73
C LEU A 107 -23.69 11.21 -3.50
N GLY A 108 -23.86 12.03 -4.55
CA GLY A 108 -24.60 13.30 -4.50
C GLY A 108 -23.92 14.43 -3.71
N LEU A 109 -22.80 14.19 -3.05
CA LEU A 109 -22.04 15.15 -2.25
C LEU A 109 -21.57 16.37 -3.06
N CYS A 110 -21.06 16.14 -4.28
CA CYS A 110 -20.61 17.21 -5.16
C CYS A 110 -21.77 18.12 -5.60
N LYS A 111 -22.94 17.51 -5.87
CA LYS A 111 -24.16 18.25 -6.21
C LYS A 111 -24.71 19.05 -5.02
N ALA A 112 -24.62 18.52 -3.80
CA ALA A 112 -25.07 19.20 -2.58
C ALA A 112 -24.18 20.38 -2.19
N LEU A 113 -22.86 20.27 -2.36
CA LEU A 113 -21.90 21.31 -1.97
C LEU A 113 -21.62 22.36 -3.06
N PHE A 114 -21.55 21.92 -4.33
CA PHE A 114 -21.10 22.78 -5.44
C PHE A 114 -22.14 22.94 -6.55
N GLY A 115 -23.30 22.29 -6.46
CA GLY A 115 -24.36 22.39 -7.48
C GLY A 115 -24.05 21.72 -8.82
N VAL A 116 -22.87 21.10 -8.95
CA VAL A 116 -22.39 20.42 -10.17
C VAL A 116 -22.24 18.90 -9.95
N PRO A 117 -22.44 18.06 -10.98
CA PRO A 117 -22.36 16.60 -10.85
C PRO A 117 -20.93 16.09 -10.55
N SER A 118 -19.91 16.79 -11.03
CA SER A 118 -18.49 16.59 -10.69
C SER A 118 -17.73 17.91 -10.89
N LEU A 119 -16.66 18.13 -10.12
CA LEU A 119 -15.87 19.37 -10.18
C LEU A 119 -15.13 19.53 -11.51
N PHE A 120 -14.62 18.41 -12.06
CA PHE A 120 -13.85 18.40 -13.30
C PHE A 120 -14.39 17.34 -14.28
N PRO A 121 -15.36 17.70 -15.14
CA PRO A 121 -15.99 16.76 -16.07
C PRO A 121 -15.00 16.07 -17.03
N ALA A 122 -13.93 16.78 -17.43
CA ALA A 122 -12.89 16.25 -18.32
C ALA A 122 -12.09 15.08 -17.70
N LEU A 123 -11.97 15.04 -16.37
CA LEU A 123 -11.22 14.00 -15.64
C LEU A 123 -12.15 13.00 -14.96
N ALA A 124 -13.46 13.09 -15.20
CA ALA A 124 -14.44 12.35 -14.42
C ALA A 124 -14.43 10.83 -14.62
N ASN A 125 -13.76 10.36 -15.68
CA ASN A 125 -13.57 8.93 -15.95
C ASN A 125 -12.19 8.41 -15.53
N VAL A 126 -11.31 9.30 -15.05
CA VAL A 126 -9.97 8.93 -14.58
C VAL A 126 -10.11 8.31 -13.20
N ASP A 127 -9.63 7.09 -13.06
CA ASP A 127 -9.60 6.36 -11.79
C ASP A 127 -8.67 7.09 -10.79
N ALA A 128 -9.10 7.16 -9.53
CA ALA A 128 -8.36 7.81 -8.45
C ALA A 128 -6.96 7.21 -8.29
N ILE A 129 -6.78 5.92 -8.59
CA ILE A 129 -5.47 5.25 -8.47
C ILE A 129 -4.39 5.90 -9.34
N ILE A 130 -4.75 6.45 -10.50
CA ILE A 130 -3.82 7.06 -11.45
C ILE A 130 -3.15 8.30 -10.83
N ILE A 131 -3.84 9.00 -9.94
CA ILE A 131 -3.34 10.20 -9.27
C ILE A 131 -2.86 9.91 -7.85
N ALA A 132 -3.59 9.08 -7.10
CA ALA A 132 -3.27 8.78 -5.71
C ALA A 132 -1.95 8.01 -5.54
N LEU A 133 -1.67 7.06 -6.45
CA LEU A 133 -0.44 6.28 -6.41
C LEU A 133 0.82 7.13 -6.61
N PRO A 134 0.95 7.96 -7.66
CA PRO A 134 2.13 8.81 -7.81
C PRO A 134 2.25 9.85 -6.69
N VAL A 135 1.14 10.45 -6.24
CA VAL A 135 1.20 11.43 -5.14
C VAL A 135 1.70 10.78 -3.85
N SER A 136 1.17 9.60 -3.49
CA SER A 136 1.62 8.89 -2.28
C SER A 136 3.08 8.41 -2.38
N ALA A 137 3.53 7.98 -3.56
CA ALA A 137 4.93 7.63 -3.80
C ALA A 137 5.86 8.85 -3.64
N CYS A 138 5.48 10.02 -4.18
CA CYS A 138 6.22 11.27 -4.00
C CYS A 138 6.27 11.69 -2.52
N VAL A 139 5.14 11.62 -1.80
CA VAL A 139 5.08 11.92 -0.37
C VAL A 139 5.99 10.99 0.42
N TYR A 140 5.97 9.69 0.13
CA TYR A 140 6.87 8.74 0.77
C TYR A 140 8.33 9.08 0.52
N ALA A 141 8.71 9.32 -0.75
CA ALA A 141 10.08 9.62 -1.11
C ALA A 141 10.55 10.89 -0.40
N ALA A 142 9.76 11.96 -0.45
CA ALA A 142 10.06 13.23 0.21
C ALA A 142 10.22 13.06 1.72
N THR A 143 9.28 12.39 2.38
CA THR A 143 9.33 12.19 3.84
C THR A 143 10.50 11.28 4.26
N THR A 144 10.82 10.27 3.47
CA THR A 144 12.00 9.39 3.66
C THR A 144 13.33 10.16 3.57
N PHE A 145 13.36 11.30 2.87
CA PHE A 145 14.53 12.19 2.89
C PHE A 145 14.73 12.90 4.23
N PHE A 146 13.64 13.24 4.92
CA PHE A 146 13.67 14.02 6.16
C PHE A 146 13.62 13.18 7.44
N THR A 147 13.26 11.90 7.36
CA THR A 147 13.07 11.04 8.53
C THR A 147 14.10 9.90 8.57
N PRO A 148 14.64 9.56 9.74
CA PRO A 148 15.55 8.43 9.88
C PRO A 148 14.84 7.09 9.62
N PRO A 149 15.57 6.05 9.19
CA PRO A 149 15.03 4.70 9.07
C PRO A 149 14.61 4.16 10.45
N VAL A 150 13.79 3.11 10.46
CA VAL A 150 13.30 2.49 11.71
C VAL A 150 14.47 1.93 12.54
N ASP A 151 14.50 2.26 13.83
CA ASP A 151 15.50 1.77 14.79
C ASP A 151 15.45 0.24 14.93
N GLU A 152 16.62 -0.40 14.92
CA GLU A 152 16.78 -1.86 14.98
C GLU A 152 16.14 -2.48 16.23
N LYS A 153 16.14 -1.79 17.38
CA LYS A 153 15.52 -2.30 18.63
C LYS A 153 14.02 -2.51 18.48
N ILE A 154 13.38 -1.68 17.67
CA ILE A 154 11.95 -1.75 17.42
C ILE A 154 11.65 -2.89 16.43
N VAL A 155 12.54 -3.12 15.47
CA VAL A 155 12.46 -4.24 14.52
C VAL A 155 12.61 -5.56 15.30
N GLU A 156 13.65 -5.68 16.12
CA GLU A 156 13.91 -6.85 16.96
C GLU A 156 12.72 -7.17 17.87
N LYS A 157 12.16 -6.16 18.56
CA LYS A 157 10.94 -6.35 19.38
C LYS A 157 9.74 -6.86 18.57
N ALA A 158 9.61 -6.45 17.29
CA ALA A 158 8.51 -6.91 16.44
C ALA A 158 8.68 -8.37 15.97
N PHE A 159 9.92 -8.85 15.87
CA PHE A 159 10.24 -10.21 15.42
C PHE A 159 10.56 -11.19 16.55
N HIS A 160 10.71 -10.73 17.79
CA HIS A 160 10.99 -11.56 18.97
C HIS A 160 9.97 -12.68 19.21
N GLY A 161 8.71 -12.50 18.80
CA GLY A 161 7.67 -13.53 18.87
C GLY A 161 7.77 -14.62 17.79
N ILE A 162 8.58 -14.42 16.75
CA ILE A 162 8.80 -15.39 15.66
C ILE A 162 10.05 -16.23 15.94
N GLU A 163 11.09 -15.68 16.58
CA GLU A 163 12.29 -16.44 16.97
C GLU A 163 12.02 -17.46 18.09
N ASN A 164 11.00 -17.23 18.92
CA ASN A 164 10.69 -18.05 20.09
C ASN A 164 9.44 -18.93 19.93
N ALA A 165 8.86 -19.01 18.73
CA ALA A 165 7.65 -19.80 18.41
C ALA A 165 7.99 -21.03 17.55
#